data_AF-O18991-F1
#
_entry.id   AF-O18991-F1
#
_cell.length_a   1.000
_cell.length_b   1.000
_cell.length_c   1.000
_cell.angle_alpha   90.00
_cell.angle_beta   90.00
_cell.angle_gamma   90.00
#
_symmetry.space_group_name_H-M   'P 1'
#
loop_
_entity.id
_entity.type
_entity.pdbx_description
1 polymer ?
#
loop_
_entity_poly.entity_id
_entity_poly.type
_entity_poly.pdbx_seq_one_letter_code
_entity_poly.pdbx_strand_id
1 'polypeptide(L)'
;IPNESQALSQRFTFSPSQDIQLIPPLINLLLSIEPDVIYAGHDNTKPDTSSSLLTSLNQLGERQLLSVVKWSKSLPGFRNLHIDDQITLIQYSWMSLMVFGLGWRSYKHVSGQMLYFAPDLILNEQRMKESSFYSLCLTMWQIPQEFVKLQVSQEEFLCMKVLLLLNTIPLEGLRSQSQFEEMRSSYIRELIKAIG
;
A
#
# COMPACT_ATOMS: atom_id res chain seq x y z
N ILE A 1 -71.08 21.36 17.33
CA ILE A 1 -70.92 20.93 15.92
C ILE A 1 -71.36 22.08 15.04
N PRO A 2 -70.54 22.56 14.08
CA PRO A 2 -69.07 22.61 14.00
C PRO A 2 -68.64 24.03 13.44
N ASN A 3 -67.40 24.40 13.08
CA ASN A 3 -66.21 23.63 12.76
C ASN A 3 -64.94 24.50 12.89
N GLU A 4 -63.86 23.80 13.25
CA GLU A 4 -62.45 24.21 13.21
C GLU A 4 -61.99 24.55 11.79
N SER A 5 -60.94 25.38 11.67
CA SER A 5 -59.88 25.25 10.66
C SER A 5 -58.69 26.14 11.01
N GLN A 6 -57.76 25.58 11.78
CA GLN A 6 -56.36 26.00 11.84
C GLN A 6 -55.71 25.87 10.45
N ALA A 7 -54.85 26.82 10.07
CA ALA A 7 -53.65 26.57 9.25
C ALA A 7 -52.81 27.86 9.17
N LEU A 8 -51.83 28.03 10.07
CA LEU A 8 -50.40 27.76 9.83
C LEU A 8 -49.65 28.95 9.19
N SER A 9 -49.20 29.85 10.06
CA SER A 9 -48.06 30.72 9.80
C SER A 9 -46.83 29.84 9.52
N GLN A 10 -46.40 29.78 8.27
CA GLN A 10 -45.16 29.11 7.88
C GLN A 10 -43.97 29.87 8.47
N ARG A 11 -43.51 29.44 9.65
CA ARG A 11 -42.14 29.69 10.08
C ARG A 11 -41.24 28.87 9.16
N PHE A 12 -40.42 29.54 8.36
CA PHE A 12 -39.24 28.91 7.76
C PHE A 12 -38.30 28.49 8.88
N THR A 13 -38.47 27.27 9.38
CA THR A 13 -37.43 26.59 10.14
C THR A 13 -36.34 26.20 9.15
N PHE A 14 -35.24 26.94 9.15
CA PHE A 14 -33.97 26.44 8.63
C PHE A 14 -33.65 25.15 9.39
N SER A 15 -33.81 24.01 8.73
CA SER A 15 -33.16 22.79 9.17
C SER A 15 -31.68 22.96 8.81
N PRO A 16 -30.72 22.82 9.75
CA PRO A 16 -29.35 22.64 9.36
C PRO A 16 -29.32 21.23 8.75
N SER A 17 -29.41 21.17 7.42
CA SER A 17 -28.91 20.04 6.67
C SER A 17 -27.48 19.86 7.14
N GLN A 18 -27.27 18.91 8.05
CA GLN A 18 -25.95 18.37 8.30
C GLN A 18 -25.54 17.81 6.95
N ASP A 19 -24.68 18.55 6.25
CA ASP A 19 -23.77 17.96 5.29
C ASP A 19 -22.97 16.94 6.09
N ILE A 20 -23.52 15.72 6.20
CA ILE A 20 -22.75 14.56 6.57
C ILE A 20 -21.78 14.42 5.41
N GLN A 21 -20.63 15.08 5.51
CA GLN A 21 -19.45 14.71 4.75
C GLN A 21 -19.23 13.25 5.10
N LEU A 22 -19.77 12.35 4.26
CA LEU A 22 -19.45 10.94 4.27
C LEU A 22 -17.99 10.86 3.89
N ILE A 23 -17.11 11.04 4.87
CA ILE A 23 -15.70 10.73 4.73
C ILE A 23 -15.69 9.23 4.40
N PRO A 24 -15.23 8.83 3.19
CA PRO A 24 -15.18 7.43 2.84
C PRO A 24 -14.41 6.66 3.92
N PRO A 25 -14.81 5.43 4.27
CA PRO A 25 -14.01 4.56 5.12
C PRO A 25 -12.55 4.57 4.66
N LEU A 26 -11.61 4.66 5.61
CA LEU A 26 -10.18 4.77 5.31
C LEU A 26 -9.73 3.66 4.36
N ILE A 27 -10.26 2.45 4.53
CA ILE A 27 -9.99 1.33 3.65
C ILE A 27 -10.40 1.55 2.19
N ASN A 28 -11.54 2.20 1.93
CA ASN A 28 -11.99 2.52 0.57
C ASN A 28 -11.06 3.53 -0.11
N LEU A 29 -10.47 4.43 0.67
CA LEU A 29 -9.47 5.35 0.16
C LEU A 29 -8.14 4.64 -0.12
N LEU A 30 -7.73 3.69 0.72
CA LEU A 30 -6.55 2.86 0.44
C LEU A 30 -6.71 2.04 -0.85
N LEU A 31 -7.90 1.48 -1.09
CA LEU A 31 -8.21 0.77 -2.32
C LEU A 31 -8.13 1.67 -3.56
N SER A 32 -8.64 2.90 -3.48
CA SER A 32 -8.71 3.80 -4.64
C SER A 32 -7.37 4.45 -5.02
N ILE A 33 -6.41 4.50 -4.10
CA ILE A 33 -5.07 5.05 -4.35
C ILE A 33 -4.02 3.98 -4.62
N GLU A 34 -4.39 2.69 -4.61
CA GLU A 34 -3.42 1.63 -4.86
C GLU A 34 -2.78 1.81 -6.25
N PRO A 35 -1.44 1.76 -6.35
CA PRO A 35 -0.77 1.90 -7.63
C PRO A 35 -1.22 0.90 -8.69
N ASP A 36 -1.36 1.40 -9.92
CA ASP A 36 -1.52 0.55 -11.09
C ASP A 36 -0.34 -0.41 -11.27
N VAL A 37 -0.59 -1.48 -12.02
CA VAL A 37 0.42 -2.48 -12.36
C VAL A 37 1.52 -1.85 -13.23
N ILE A 38 2.77 -2.06 -12.83
CA ILE A 38 3.97 -1.58 -13.52
C ILE A 38 4.69 -2.76 -14.17
N TYR A 39 5.00 -2.64 -15.45
CA TYR A 39 5.76 -3.63 -16.23
C TYR A 39 7.27 -3.45 -16.06
N ALA A 40 8.02 -4.54 -16.15
CA ALA A 40 9.48 -4.56 -16.07
C ALA A 40 10.13 -4.08 -17.39
N GLY A 41 9.42 -4.15 -18.51
CA GLY A 41 10.01 -3.98 -19.84
C GLY A 41 10.98 -5.12 -20.18
N HIS A 42 10.73 -6.32 -19.62
CA HIS A 42 11.66 -7.44 -19.74
C HIS A 42 11.46 -8.17 -21.07
N ASP A 43 12.55 -8.30 -21.83
CA ASP A 43 12.55 -8.93 -23.14
C ASP A 43 12.70 -10.46 -23.01
N ASN A 44 11.56 -11.14 -22.89
CA ASN A 44 11.50 -12.61 -22.80
C ASN A 44 11.91 -13.33 -24.10
N THR A 45 12.27 -12.62 -25.17
CA THR A 45 12.77 -13.26 -26.41
C THR A 45 14.26 -13.59 -26.36
N LYS A 46 14.98 -13.03 -25.39
CA LYS A 46 16.42 -13.24 -25.19
C LYS A 46 16.67 -14.21 -24.03
N PRO A 47 17.77 -14.98 -24.07
CA PRO A 47 18.16 -15.79 -22.94
C PRO A 47 18.42 -14.91 -21.71
N ASP A 48 17.91 -15.35 -20.56
CA ASP A 48 18.20 -14.70 -19.30
C ASP A 48 19.68 -14.84 -18.97
N THR A 49 20.30 -13.70 -18.66
CA THR A 49 21.59 -13.66 -17.99
C THR A 49 21.40 -12.93 -16.68
N SER A 50 22.24 -13.20 -15.68
CA SER A 50 22.19 -12.47 -14.41
C SER A 50 22.23 -10.94 -14.62
N SER A 51 22.99 -10.47 -15.61
CA SER A 51 23.09 -9.05 -15.94
C SER A 51 21.81 -8.47 -16.54
N SER A 52 21.20 -9.14 -17.52
CA SER A 52 19.94 -8.67 -18.14
C SER A 52 18.78 -8.70 -17.15
N LEU A 53 18.73 -9.70 -16.27
CA LEU A 53 17.74 -9.80 -15.22
C LEU A 53 17.88 -8.69 -14.18
N LEU A 54 19.10 -8.47 -13.64
CA LEU A 54 19.36 -7.37 -12.70
C LEU A 54 19.06 -6.00 -13.31
N THR A 55 19.37 -5.80 -14.59
CA THR A 55 19.04 -4.55 -15.31
C THR A 55 17.53 -4.34 -15.36
N SER A 56 16.76 -5.38 -15.70
CA SER A 56 15.29 -5.32 -15.75
C SER A 56 14.70 -5.03 -14.36
N LEU A 57 15.25 -5.66 -13.31
CA LEU A 57 14.82 -5.45 -11.93
C LEU A 57 15.13 -4.03 -11.43
N ASN A 58 16.31 -3.48 -11.76
CA ASN A 58 16.67 -2.11 -11.40
C ASN A 58 15.72 -1.10 -12.05
N GLN A 59 15.46 -1.25 -13.35
CA GLN A 59 14.53 -0.38 -14.08
C GLN A 59 13.09 -0.48 -13.54
N LEU A 60 12.66 -1.69 -13.18
CA LEU A 60 11.37 -1.89 -12.50
C LEU A 60 11.36 -1.18 -11.15
N GLY A 61 12.43 -1.32 -10.36
CA GLY A 61 12.58 -0.71 -9.05
C GLY A 61 12.52 0.81 -9.10
N GLU A 62 13.16 1.45 -10.08
CA GLU A 62 13.07 2.90 -10.31
C GLU A 62 11.63 3.35 -10.55
N ARG A 63 10.89 2.66 -11.43
CA ARG A 63 9.49 2.98 -11.72
C ARG A 63 8.57 2.74 -10.52
N GLN A 64 8.79 1.65 -9.79
CA GLN A 64 8.04 1.34 -8.57
C GLN A 64 8.32 2.36 -7.46
N LEU A 65 9.56 2.84 -7.30
CA LEU A 65 9.91 3.87 -6.33
C LEU A 65 9.18 5.19 -6.62
N LEU A 66 9.12 5.61 -7.89
CA LEU A 66 8.32 6.78 -8.27
C LEU A 66 6.84 6.60 -7.91
N SER A 67 6.32 5.39 -8.07
CA SER A 67 4.96 5.05 -7.69
C SER A 67 4.75 5.09 -6.18
N VAL A 68 5.69 4.59 -5.38
CA VAL A 68 5.68 4.69 -3.90
C VAL A 68 5.67 6.16 -3.45
N VAL A 69 6.46 7.02 -4.08
CA VAL A 69 6.47 8.46 -3.77
C VAL A 69 5.12 9.11 -4.11
N LYS A 70 4.49 8.74 -5.23
CA LYS A 70 3.16 9.25 -5.58
C LYS A 70 2.08 8.73 -4.63
N TRP A 71 2.10 7.43 -4.34
CA TRP A 71 1.17 6.75 -3.45
C TRP A 71 1.23 7.31 -2.02
N SER A 72 2.44 7.45 -1.45
CA SER A 72 2.62 8.00 -0.10
C SER A 72 2.01 9.40 0.04
N LYS A 73 2.18 10.26 -0.97
CA LYS A 73 1.56 11.58 -1.01
C LYS A 73 0.02 11.55 -1.08
N SER A 74 -0.58 10.45 -1.52
CA SER A 74 -2.03 10.27 -1.57
C SER A 74 -2.61 9.67 -0.29
N LEU A 75 -1.76 9.20 0.64
CA LEU A 75 -2.21 8.64 1.90
C LEU A 75 -2.81 9.70 2.83
N PRO A 76 -3.99 9.45 3.41
CA PRO A 76 -4.56 10.27 4.47
C PRO A 76 -3.58 10.46 5.63
N GLY A 77 -3.34 11.73 5.99
CA GLY A 77 -2.43 12.12 7.07
C GLY A 77 -0.97 12.31 6.67
N PHE A 78 -0.49 11.70 5.56
CA PHE A 78 0.94 11.74 5.24
C PHE A 78 1.45 13.14 4.90
N ARG A 79 0.64 13.94 4.20
CA ARG A 79 0.98 15.34 3.87
C ARG A 79 0.98 16.28 5.08
N ASN A 80 0.43 15.86 6.21
CA ASN A 80 0.43 16.65 7.45
C ASN A 80 1.77 16.53 8.18
N LEU A 81 2.60 15.54 7.84
CA LEU A 81 3.94 15.40 8.38
C LEU A 81 4.88 16.46 7.81
N HIS A 82 5.92 16.81 8.56
CA HIS A 82 6.99 17.65 8.06
C HIS A 82 7.61 17.04 6.78
N ILE A 83 7.96 17.86 5.79
CA ILE A 83 8.45 17.37 4.50
C ILE A 83 9.70 16.48 4.64
N ASP A 84 10.63 16.85 5.52
CA ASP A 84 11.82 16.03 5.84
C ASP A 84 11.44 14.67 6.45
N ASP A 85 10.39 14.60 7.26
CA ASP A 85 9.91 13.33 7.83
C ASP A 85 9.26 12.46 6.75
N GLN A 86 8.50 13.06 5.83
CA GLN A 86 7.94 12.33 4.67
C GLN A 86 9.05 11.70 3.82
N ILE A 87 10.11 12.46 3.53
CA ILE A 87 11.28 11.97 2.80
C ILE A 87 11.98 10.86 3.58
N THR A 88 12.21 11.05 4.87
CA THR A 88 12.87 10.08 5.75
C THR A 88 12.13 8.75 5.79
N LEU A 89 10.81 8.78 6.00
CA LEU A 89 9.98 7.57 6.05
C LEU A 89 10.03 6.79 4.75
N ILE A 90 9.98 7.46 3.59
CA ILE A 90 10.13 6.81 2.29
C ILE A 90 11.53 6.22 2.13
N GLN A 91 12.58 6.97 2.46
CA GLN A 91 13.97 6.53 2.36
C GLN A 91 14.27 5.30 3.22
N TYR A 92 13.63 5.16 4.38
CA TYR A 92 13.85 4.03 5.28
C TYR A 92 13.01 2.80 4.93
N SER A 93 11.90 2.97 4.20
CA SER A 93 10.92 1.89 3.99
C SER A 93 10.79 1.40 2.54
N TRP A 94 11.32 2.13 1.55
CA TRP A 94 11.05 1.86 0.13
C TRP A 94 11.34 0.41 -0.30
N MET A 95 12.46 -0.17 0.15
CA MET A 95 12.80 -1.55 -0.19
C MET A 95 11.81 -2.54 0.42
N SER A 96 11.48 -2.36 1.71
CA SER A 96 10.50 -3.17 2.41
C SER A 96 9.13 -3.09 1.74
N LEU A 97 8.71 -1.90 1.29
CA LEU A 97 7.47 -1.70 0.54
C LEU A 97 7.47 -2.45 -0.80
N MET A 98 8.58 -2.40 -1.54
CA MET A 98 8.70 -3.11 -2.82
C MET A 98 8.66 -4.63 -2.65
N VAL A 99 9.38 -5.15 -1.65
CA VAL A 99 9.41 -6.58 -1.34
C VAL A 99 8.05 -7.07 -0.80
N PHE A 100 7.37 -6.27 0.03
CA PHE A 100 6.02 -6.57 0.50
C PHE A 100 4.99 -6.57 -0.64
N GLY A 101 5.08 -5.60 -1.54
CA GLY A 101 4.27 -5.55 -2.76
C GLY A 101 4.55 -6.72 -3.73
N LEU A 102 5.81 -7.14 -3.84
CA LEU A 102 6.18 -8.37 -4.57
C LEU A 102 5.53 -9.59 -3.95
N GLY A 103 5.58 -9.73 -2.62
CA GLY A 103 4.91 -10.81 -1.90
C GLY A 103 3.42 -10.84 -2.18
N TRP A 104 2.76 -9.68 -2.20
CA TRP A 104 1.33 -9.58 -2.50
C TRP A 104 0.98 -10.00 -3.92
N ARG A 105 1.70 -9.50 -4.92
CA ARG A 105 1.50 -9.91 -6.31
C ARG A 105 1.73 -11.41 -6.48
N SER A 106 2.76 -11.95 -5.83
CA SER A 106 3.09 -13.37 -5.86
C SER A 106 1.96 -14.22 -5.24
N TYR A 107 1.41 -13.78 -4.11
CA TYR A 107 0.26 -14.40 -3.47
C TYR A 107 -0.98 -14.38 -4.38
N LYS A 108 -1.34 -13.21 -4.92
CA LYS A 108 -2.58 -13.04 -5.70
C LYS A 108 -2.57 -13.67 -7.09
N HIS A 109 -1.44 -13.62 -7.80
CA HIS A 109 -1.40 -14.01 -9.21
C HIS A 109 -0.85 -15.41 -9.45
N VAL A 110 -0.06 -15.94 -8.52
CA VAL A 110 0.62 -17.23 -8.68
C VAL A 110 0.57 -18.09 -7.42
N SER A 111 -0.42 -17.82 -6.55
CA SER A 111 -0.68 -18.59 -5.30
C SER A 111 0.55 -18.75 -4.42
N GLY A 112 1.45 -17.76 -4.45
CA GLY A 112 2.72 -17.76 -3.74
C GLY A 112 3.78 -18.72 -4.26
N GLN A 113 3.55 -19.45 -5.36
CA GLN A 113 4.48 -20.47 -5.87
C GLN A 113 5.66 -19.91 -6.67
N MET A 114 5.59 -18.65 -7.08
CA MET A 114 6.62 -17.98 -7.88
C MET A 114 6.78 -16.53 -7.43
N LEU A 115 7.89 -15.89 -7.77
CA LEU A 115 8.08 -14.45 -7.55
C LEU A 115 7.54 -13.66 -8.74
N TYR A 116 6.42 -12.99 -8.51
CA TYR A 116 5.73 -12.15 -9.52
C TYR A 116 6.23 -10.69 -9.43
N PHE A 117 7.39 -10.42 -10.03
CA PHE A 117 7.95 -9.06 -10.03
C PHE A 117 7.06 -8.10 -10.83
N ALA A 118 6.67 -8.50 -12.03
CA ALA A 118 5.76 -7.78 -12.92
C ALA A 118 5.06 -8.79 -13.86
N PRO A 119 4.01 -8.41 -14.61
CA PRO A 119 3.34 -9.32 -15.53
C PRO A 119 4.24 -9.92 -16.61
N ASP A 120 5.26 -9.18 -17.01
CA ASP A 120 6.27 -9.55 -17.99
C ASP A 120 7.57 -10.09 -17.37
N LEU A 121 7.64 -10.24 -16.04
CA LEU A 121 8.80 -10.76 -15.32
C LEU A 121 8.38 -11.59 -14.10
N ILE A 122 8.28 -12.90 -14.30
CA ILE A 122 7.91 -13.87 -13.27
C ILE A 122 9.04 -14.90 -13.13
N LEU A 123 9.60 -15.02 -11.93
CA LEU A 123 10.65 -16.00 -11.66
C LEU A 123 10.05 -17.24 -10.99
N ASN A 124 10.17 -18.38 -11.66
CA ASN A 124 9.95 -19.68 -11.05
C ASN A 124 11.22 -20.14 -10.30
N GLU A 125 11.14 -21.26 -9.58
CA GLU A 125 12.27 -21.78 -8.80
C GLU A 125 13.53 -22.01 -9.66
N GLN A 126 13.38 -22.49 -10.90
CA GLN A 126 14.50 -22.70 -11.80
C GLN A 126 15.20 -21.37 -12.15
N ARG A 127 14.45 -20.36 -12.62
CA ARG A 127 15.01 -19.03 -12.95
C ARG A 127 15.63 -18.36 -11.72
N MET A 128 15.07 -18.58 -10.52
CA MET A 128 15.69 -18.11 -9.28
C MET A 128 17.06 -18.76 -9.05
N LYS A 129 17.18 -20.09 -9.21
CA LYS A 129 18.44 -20.83 -9.03
C LYS A 129 19.52 -20.42 -10.04
N GLU A 130 19.11 -20.10 -11.26
CA GLU A 130 20.00 -19.65 -12.33
C GLU A 130 20.45 -18.18 -12.14
N SER A 131 19.74 -17.40 -11.31
CA SER A 131 20.10 -16.02 -10.99
C SER A 131 21.28 -15.92 -10.02
N SER A 132 22.10 -14.87 -10.17
CA SER A 132 23.23 -14.61 -9.26
C SER A 132 22.82 -14.17 -7.84
N PHE A 133 21.51 -14.05 -7.57
CA PHE A 133 20.95 -13.53 -6.32
C PHE A 133 19.90 -14.49 -5.72
N TYR A 134 20.06 -15.80 -5.98
CA TYR A 134 19.15 -16.85 -5.50
C TYR A 134 18.83 -16.77 -4.00
N SER A 135 19.82 -16.49 -3.14
CA SER A 135 19.59 -16.36 -1.69
C SER A 135 18.60 -15.25 -1.35
N LEU A 136 18.68 -14.10 -2.04
CA LEU A 136 17.73 -13.00 -1.88
C LEU A 136 16.33 -13.41 -2.37
N CYS A 137 16.25 -14.13 -3.49
CA CYS A 137 14.98 -14.69 -3.96
C CYS A 137 14.32 -15.59 -2.90
N LEU A 138 15.07 -16.49 -2.26
CA LEU A 138 14.54 -17.36 -1.22
C LEU A 138 14.01 -16.57 -0.01
N THR A 139 14.71 -15.52 0.41
CA THR A 139 14.25 -14.64 1.51
C THR A 139 12.96 -13.91 1.12
N MET A 140 12.89 -13.33 -0.07
CA MET A 140 11.68 -12.66 -0.56
C MET A 140 10.50 -13.63 -0.72
N TRP A 141 10.79 -14.88 -1.11
CA TRP A 141 9.79 -15.90 -1.36
C TRP A 141 9.10 -16.39 -0.08
N GLN A 142 9.63 -16.14 1.11
CA GLN A 142 8.97 -16.46 2.38
C GLN A 142 7.67 -15.64 2.59
N ILE A 143 7.65 -14.38 2.16
CA ILE A 143 6.50 -13.48 2.38
C ILE A 143 5.21 -14.01 1.74
N PRO A 144 5.18 -14.36 0.43
CA PRO A 144 3.97 -14.93 -0.14
C PRO A 144 3.58 -16.28 0.49
N GLN A 145 4.51 -17.08 1.01
CA GLN A 145 4.16 -18.30 1.74
C GLN A 145 3.38 -17.98 3.02
N GLU A 146 3.81 -16.97 3.78
CA GLU A 146 3.08 -16.54 4.97
C GLU A 146 1.72 -15.91 4.60
N PHE A 147 1.62 -15.19 3.47
CA PHE A 147 0.32 -14.71 2.98
C PHE A 147 -0.64 -15.85 2.63
N VAL A 148 -0.14 -16.92 2.00
CA VAL A 148 -0.93 -18.13 1.73
C VAL A 148 -1.37 -18.77 3.05
N LYS A 149 -0.46 -18.96 3.99
CA LYS A 149 -0.74 -19.60 5.28
C LYS A 149 -1.77 -18.83 6.11
N LEU A 150 -1.67 -17.50 6.12
CA LEU A 150 -2.55 -16.61 6.87
C LEU A 150 -3.83 -16.24 6.12
N GLN A 151 -3.92 -16.55 4.82
CA GLN A 151 -5.04 -16.15 3.94
C GLN A 151 -5.29 -14.63 3.98
N VAL A 152 -4.21 -13.85 3.85
CA VAL A 152 -4.24 -12.39 4.01
C VAL A 152 -5.24 -11.72 3.06
N SER A 153 -6.14 -10.92 3.61
CA SER A 153 -7.13 -10.15 2.84
C SER A 153 -6.49 -8.92 2.15
N GLN A 154 -7.19 -8.33 1.19
CA GLN A 154 -6.68 -7.12 0.52
C GLN A 154 -6.62 -5.95 1.50
N GLU A 155 -7.60 -5.88 2.37
CA GLU A 155 -7.75 -4.86 3.38
C GLU A 155 -6.61 -4.91 4.41
N GLU A 156 -6.28 -6.11 4.88
CA GLU A 156 -5.14 -6.36 5.77
C GLU A 156 -3.82 -5.96 5.09
N PHE A 157 -3.60 -6.40 3.84
CA PHE A 157 -2.41 -6.05 3.07
C PHE A 157 -2.23 -4.53 2.93
N LEU A 158 -3.29 -3.81 2.57
CA LEU A 158 -3.24 -2.37 2.40
C LEU A 158 -2.88 -1.65 3.70
N CYS A 159 -3.48 -2.05 4.83
CA CYS A 159 -3.17 -1.48 6.13
C CYS A 159 -1.73 -1.79 6.55
N MET A 160 -1.30 -3.04 6.44
CA MET A 160 0.08 -3.45 6.75
C MET A 160 1.11 -2.71 5.89
N LYS A 161 0.82 -2.48 4.60
CA LYS A 161 1.70 -1.73 3.70
C LYS A 161 1.89 -0.29 4.18
N VAL A 162 0.83 0.38 4.66
CA VAL A 162 0.97 1.72 5.25
C VAL A 162 1.77 1.65 6.55
N LEU A 163 1.54 0.65 7.40
CA LEU A 163 2.29 0.50 8.64
C LEU A 163 3.77 0.22 8.41
N LEU A 164 4.15 -0.43 7.31
CA LEU A 164 5.53 -0.59 6.87
C LEU A 164 6.19 0.75 6.51
N LEU A 165 5.48 1.64 5.79
CA LEU A 165 5.95 3.01 5.54
C LEU A 165 6.18 3.76 6.87
N LEU A 166 5.32 3.51 7.86
CA LEU A 166 5.35 4.16 9.16
C LEU A 166 6.16 3.39 10.22
N ASN A 167 7.02 2.44 9.84
CA ASN A 167 7.65 1.53 10.82
C ASN A 167 9.00 2.01 11.35
N THR A 168 9.88 2.47 10.47
CA THR A 168 11.28 2.76 10.80
C THR A 168 11.50 4.27 10.85
N ILE A 169 11.91 4.78 12.01
CA ILE A 169 12.18 6.22 12.24
C ILE A 169 13.60 6.43 12.77
N PRO A 170 14.19 7.64 12.65
CA PRO A 170 15.48 7.98 13.26
C PRO A 170 15.46 7.82 14.78
N LEU A 171 16.63 7.59 15.39
CA LEU A 171 16.76 7.40 16.84
C LEU A 171 16.42 8.68 17.62
N GLU A 172 16.76 9.82 17.04
CA GLU A 172 16.44 11.16 17.53
C GLU A 172 14.95 11.53 17.42
N GLY A 173 14.16 10.70 16.74
CA GLY A 173 12.74 10.93 16.46
C GLY A 173 12.49 11.76 15.21
N LEU A 174 11.22 11.95 14.89
CA LEU A 174 10.75 12.78 13.77
C LEU A 174 10.45 14.21 14.23
N ARG A 175 10.48 15.17 13.30
CA ARG A 175 10.13 16.57 13.61
C ARG A 175 8.65 16.72 13.98
N SER A 176 7.80 15.96 13.31
CA SER A 176 6.34 15.92 13.47
C SER A 176 5.90 14.63 14.18
N GLN A 177 6.56 14.31 15.30
CA GLN A 177 6.39 13.06 16.04
C GLN A 177 4.93 12.78 16.44
N SER A 178 4.22 13.79 16.94
CA SER A 178 2.82 13.62 17.34
C SER A 178 1.89 13.34 16.16
N GLN A 179 2.09 14.01 15.02
CA GLN A 179 1.31 13.75 13.81
C GLN A 179 1.62 12.35 13.25
N PHE A 180 2.87 11.91 13.32
CA PHE A 180 3.28 10.56 12.94
C PHE A 180 2.59 9.50 13.83
N GLU A 181 2.59 9.68 15.14
CA GLU A 181 1.96 8.75 16.09
C GLU A 181 0.45 8.69 15.91
N GLU A 182 -0.20 9.83 15.68
CA GLU A 182 -1.63 9.90 15.37
C GLU A 182 -1.96 9.15 14.08
N MET A 183 -1.20 9.41 13.01
CA MET A 183 -1.33 8.74 11.72
C MET A 183 -1.16 7.23 11.89
N ARG A 184 -0.05 6.78 12.49
CA ARG A 184 0.25 5.36 12.73
C ARG A 184 -0.85 4.69 13.55
N SER A 185 -1.33 5.34 14.61
CA SER A 185 -2.43 4.82 15.44
C SER A 185 -3.73 4.65 14.66
N SER A 186 -4.02 5.55 13.72
CA SER A 186 -5.20 5.43 12.84
C SER A 186 -5.13 4.17 11.96
N TYR A 187 -4.00 3.92 11.32
CA TYR A 187 -3.81 2.73 10.49
C TYR A 187 -3.73 1.43 11.30
N ILE A 188 -3.22 1.46 12.54
CA ILE A 188 -3.29 0.31 13.45
C ILE A 188 -4.75 -0.04 13.76
N ARG A 189 -5.57 0.96 14.10
CA ARG A 189 -7.01 0.73 14.34
C ARG A 189 -7.71 0.17 13.11
N GLU A 190 -7.36 0.64 11.92
CA GLU A 190 -7.95 0.14 10.68
C GLU A 190 -7.54 -1.31 10.38
N LEU A 191 -6.27 -1.67 10.63
CA LEU A 191 -5.82 -3.06 10.53
C LEU A 191 -6.58 -3.97 11.50
N ILE A 192 -6.77 -3.54 12.75
CA ILE A 192 -7.52 -4.32 13.76
C ILE A 192 -8.94 -4.60 13.27
N LYS A 193 -9.61 -3.61 12.66
CA LYS A 193 -10.95 -3.82 12.07
C LYS A 193 -10.93 -4.78 10.88
N ALA A 194 -9.88 -4.76 10.07
CA ALA A 194 -9.75 -5.62 8.90
C ALA A 194 -9.54 -7.10 9.25
N ILE A 195 -8.91 -7.38 10.39
CA ILE A 195 -8.65 -8.73 10.90
C ILE A 195 -9.93 -9.36 11.48
N GLY A 196 -10.82 -8.55 12.07
CA GLY A 196 -12.05 -9.00 12.74
C GLY A 196 -11.90 -9.13 14.25
#